data_AF-A0A0G2F819-F1
#
_entry.id   AF-A0A0G2F819-F1
#
_cell.length_a   1.000
_cell.length_b   1.000
_cell.length_c   1.000
_cell.angle_alpha   90.00
_cell.angle_beta   90.00
_cell.angle_gamma   90.00
#
_symmetry.space_group_name_H-M   'P 1'
#
loop_
_entity.id
_entity.type
_entity.pdbx_description
1 polymer ?
#
loop_
_entity_poly.entity_id
_entity_poly.type
_entity_poly.pdbx_seq_one_letter_code
_entity_poly.pdbx_strand_id
1 'polypeptide(L)'
;MSAQQPSPSPSGTVPEEEVIRSMGTSAPLDISDMPAGPAATETNREEALVHSLVAAAHATIAKVDPTNQKTHQVGAAALSADGHTIFTGVNVSHFNGGPCAELVVLGAAAAGGCGSPGSLTHMVAVRNDGVTVLSPCGRCRQVLMDLHPGVRVVVDATPGGRGRGKGEGVPGGGRGGDAAAAGGGHAVQAGGGFDGRLGGLRVVGMDELLPFAYRKSDWADAPSQ
;
A
#
# COMPACT_ATOMS: atom_id res chain seq x y z
N MET A 1 -18.64 -20.81 61.74
CA MET A 1 -19.11 -20.10 60.52
C MET A 1 -17.91 -19.97 59.59
N SER A 2 -17.64 -20.98 58.77
CA SER A 2 -16.56 -20.92 57.78
C SER A 2 -17.13 -20.41 56.47
N ALA A 3 -16.63 -19.26 56.03
CA ALA A 3 -17.00 -18.64 54.77
C ALA A 3 -16.44 -19.44 53.59
N GLN A 4 -17.33 -19.90 52.71
CA GLN A 4 -16.99 -20.53 51.43
C GLN A 4 -16.43 -19.44 50.49
N GLN A 5 -15.20 -19.61 50.00
CA GLN A 5 -14.63 -18.75 48.96
C GLN A 5 -15.30 -19.06 47.60
N PRO A 6 -15.59 -18.06 46.75
CA PRO A 6 -16.16 -18.28 45.42
C PRO A 6 -15.11 -18.83 44.44
N SER A 7 -15.54 -19.73 43.56
CA SER A 7 -14.70 -20.34 42.50
C SER A 7 -14.26 -19.31 41.45
N PRO A 8 -13.03 -19.40 40.91
CA PRO A 8 -12.56 -18.49 39.87
C PRO A 8 -13.34 -18.67 38.57
N SER A 9 -13.75 -17.55 37.96
CA SER A 9 -14.33 -17.49 36.62
C SER A 9 -13.27 -17.89 35.57
N PRO A 10 -13.65 -18.57 34.48
CA PRO A 10 -12.69 -18.95 33.45
C PRO A 10 -12.14 -17.71 32.75
N SER A 11 -10.82 -17.48 32.88
CA SER A 11 -10.09 -16.50 32.08
C SER A 11 -10.10 -16.97 30.62
N GLY A 12 -10.99 -16.39 29.82
CA GLY A 12 -11.03 -16.59 28.38
C GLY A 12 -9.83 -15.96 27.70
N THR A 13 -8.69 -16.62 27.74
CA THR A 13 -7.60 -16.41 26.79
C THR A 13 -7.78 -17.39 25.65
N VAL A 14 -8.16 -16.89 24.48
CA VAL A 14 -8.11 -17.68 23.25
C VAL A 14 -6.68 -18.17 23.05
N PRO A 15 -6.44 -19.48 22.85
CA PRO A 15 -5.09 -20.01 22.65
C PRO A 15 -4.44 -19.33 21.43
N GLU A 16 -3.13 -19.06 21.50
CA GLU A 16 -2.38 -18.33 20.46
C GLU A 16 -2.56 -18.93 19.05
N GLU A 17 -2.78 -20.24 18.96
CA GLU A 17 -3.07 -20.94 17.71
C GLU A 17 -4.39 -20.51 17.04
N GLU A 18 -5.38 -20.07 17.82
CA GLU A 18 -6.67 -19.59 17.32
C GLU A 18 -6.57 -18.16 16.78
N VAL A 19 -5.68 -17.34 17.36
CA VAL A 19 -5.32 -16.01 16.83
C VAL A 19 -4.60 -16.14 15.49
N ILE A 20 -3.70 -17.11 15.35
CA ILE A 20 -2.96 -17.39 14.10
C ILE A 20 -3.91 -17.88 12.99
N ARG A 21 -4.94 -18.67 13.32
CA ARG A 21 -5.97 -19.09 12.35
C ARG A 21 -6.95 -17.97 11.97
N SER A 22 -7.17 -17.00 12.86
CA SER A 22 -8.05 -15.85 12.63
C SER A 22 -7.42 -14.76 11.75
N MET A 23 -6.08 -14.74 11.66
CA MET A 23 -5.35 -13.99 10.65
C MET A 23 -5.55 -14.65 9.28
N GLY A 24 -6.74 -14.44 8.70
CA GLY A 24 -7.06 -14.90 7.37
C GLY A 24 -5.90 -14.60 6.44
N THR A 25 -5.29 -15.64 5.89
CA THR A 25 -4.35 -15.48 4.79
C THR A 25 -5.15 -14.79 3.70
N SER A 26 -4.84 -13.53 3.40
CA SER A 26 -5.34 -12.87 2.21
C SER A 26 -4.74 -13.64 1.03
N ALA A 27 -5.43 -14.73 0.67
CA ALA A 27 -5.08 -15.53 -0.48
C ALA A 27 -5.04 -14.57 -1.67
N PRO A 28 -3.97 -14.62 -2.49
CA PRO A 28 -3.88 -13.81 -3.68
C PRO A 28 -5.13 -14.02 -4.52
N LEU A 29 -5.67 -12.93 -5.07
CA LEU A 29 -6.76 -13.05 -6.04
C LEU A 29 -6.16 -13.66 -7.31
N ASP A 30 -6.63 -14.86 -7.66
CA ASP A 30 -6.29 -15.54 -8.91
C ASP A 30 -7.09 -14.91 -10.05
N ILE A 31 -6.39 -14.32 -11.02
CA ILE A 31 -6.97 -13.62 -12.18
C ILE A 31 -7.61 -14.56 -13.21
N SER A 32 -7.48 -15.89 -13.03
CA SER A 32 -7.85 -16.88 -14.05
C SER A 32 -9.35 -17.03 -14.31
N ASP A 33 -10.24 -16.43 -13.49
CA ASP A 33 -11.69 -16.53 -13.61
C ASP A 33 -12.37 -15.45 -14.50
N MET A 34 -11.59 -14.67 -15.27
CA MET A 34 -12.13 -13.65 -16.21
C MET A 34 -12.26 -14.21 -17.64
N PRO A 35 -13.40 -14.01 -18.34
CA PRO A 35 -13.60 -14.53 -19.69
C PRO A 35 -12.63 -13.90 -20.68
N ALA A 36 -11.91 -14.75 -21.43
CA ALA A 36 -11.00 -14.34 -22.48
C ALA A 36 -11.75 -13.63 -23.63
N GLY A 37 -11.73 -12.30 -23.61
CA GLY A 37 -12.19 -11.45 -24.71
C GLY A 37 -11.21 -11.46 -25.92
N PRO A 38 -11.63 -10.90 -27.07
CA PRO A 38 -10.86 -10.96 -28.32
C PRO A 38 -9.48 -10.30 -28.17
N ALA A 39 -8.49 -10.79 -28.92
CA ALA A 39 -7.06 -10.46 -28.82
C ALA A 39 -6.79 -8.97 -28.57
N ALA A 40 -6.59 -8.62 -27.30
CA ALA A 40 -6.29 -7.25 -26.89
C ALA A 40 -4.94 -6.81 -27.45
N THR A 41 -4.90 -5.63 -28.06
CA THR A 41 -3.66 -4.91 -28.38
C THR A 41 -2.84 -4.71 -27.09
N GLU A 42 -1.52 -4.59 -27.21
CA GLU A 42 -0.61 -4.46 -26.05
C GLU A 42 -1.01 -3.29 -25.12
N THR A 43 -1.43 -2.16 -25.69
CA THR A 43 -1.97 -1.01 -24.97
C THR A 43 -3.25 -1.34 -24.19
N ASN A 44 -4.19 -2.10 -24.79
CA ASN A 44 -5.44 -2.48 -24.12
C ASN A 44 -5.18 -3.48 -22.98
N ARG A 45 -4.13 -4.30 -23.09
CA ARG A 45 -3.72 -5.22 -22.02
C ARG A 45 -3.08 -4.49 -20.85
N GLU A 46 -2.18 -3.56 -21.12
CA GLU A 46 -1.57 -2.74 -20.06
C GLU A 46 -2.63 -1.90 -19.35
N GLU A 47 -3.58 -1.33 -20.09
CA GLU A 47 -4.71 -0.60 -19.49
C GLU A 47 -5.58 -1.50 -18.60
N ALA A 48 -5.95 -2.70 -19.07
CA ALA A 48 -6.70 -3.66 -18.28
C ALA A 48 -5.93 -4.09 -17.02
N LEU A 49 -4.63 -4.32 -17.13
CA LEU A 49 -3.75 -4.65 -16.01
C LEU A 49 -3.71 -3.53 -14.97
N VAL A 50 -3.54 -2.28 -15.40
CA VAL A 50 -3.54 -1.12 -14.50
C VAL A 50 -4.88 -1.03 -13.78
N HIS A 51 -6.00 -1.20 -14.49
CA HIS A 51 -7.32 -1.24 -13.87
C HIS A 51 -7.44 -2.34 -12.81
N SER A 52 -6.99 -3.55 -13.10
CA SER A 52 -7.01 -4.66 -12.14
C SER A 52 -6.18 -4.36 -10.88
N LEU A 53 -4.99 -3.77 -11.04
CA LEU A 53 -4.13 -3.42 -9.91
C LEU A 53 -4.72 -2.30 -9.05
N VAL A 54 -5.25 -1.25 -9.68
CA VAL A 54 -5.92 -0.13 -8.98
C VAL A 54 -7.13 -0.64 -8.22
N ALA A 55 -7.94 -1.50 -8.85
CA ALA A 55 -9.11 -2.11 -8.22
C ALA A 55 -8.71 -2.99 -7.02
N ALA A 56 -7.66 -3.81 -7.14
CA ALA A 56 -7.17 -4.65 -6.06
C ALA A 56 -6.63 -3.84 -4.87
N ALA A 57 -5.85 -2.79 -5.13
CA ALA A 57 -5.33 -1.89 -4.09
C ALA A 57 -6.48 -1.16 -3.38
N HIS A 58 -7.44 -0.63 -4.15
CA HIS A 58 -8.61 0.04 -3.60
C HIS A 58 -9.50 -0.89 -2.77
N ALA A 59 -9.81 -2.08 -3.29
CA ALA A 59 -10.58 -3.09 -2.57
C ALA A 59 -9.91 -3.54 -1.27
N THR A 60 -8.57 -3.51 -1.22
CA THR A 60 -7.80 -3.85 -0.01
C THR A 60 -7.93 -2.75 1.04
N ILE A 61 -7.71 -1.48 0.67
CA ILE A 61 -7.81 -0.37 1.64
C ILE A 61 -9.25 -0.10 2.08
N ALA A 62 -10.24 -0.39 1.24
CA ALA A 62 -11.66 -0.26 1.58
C ALA A 62 -12.12 -1.23 2.69
N LYS A 63 -11.37 -2.30 2.98
CA LYS A 63 -11.65 -3.23 4.08
C LYS A 63 -11.22 -2.71 5.45
N VAL A 64 -10.40 -1.66 5.48
CA VAL A 64 -9.93 -1.07 6.75
C VAL A 64 -11.10 -0.44 7.49
N ASP A 65 -11.20 -0.71 8.78
CA ASP A 65 -12.18 -0.10 9.67
C ASP A 65 -12.15 1.44 9.54
N PRO A 66 -13.29 2.10 9.24
CA PRO A 66 -13.36 3.55 9.13
C PRO A 66 -12.85 4.30 10.37
N THR A 67 -12.92 3.70 11.55
CA THR A 67 -12.42 4.30 12.80
C THR A 67 -10.89 4.30 12.90
N ASN A 68 -10.19 3.49 12.09
CA ASN A 68 -8.73 3.34 12.11
C ASN A 68 -8.03 3.95 10.87
N GLN A 69 -8.71 4.84 10.16
CA GLN A 69 -8.17 5.54 8.98
C GLN A 69 -7.01 6.51 9.28
N LYS A 70 -6.65 6.75 10.54
CA LYS A 70 -5.44 7.53 10.88
C LYS A 70 -4.16 6.72 10.71
N THR A 71 -4.26 5.40 10.87
CA THR A 71 -3.12 4.48 10.83
C THR A 71 -2.95 3.90 9.43
N HIS A 72 -4.06 3.65 8.73
CA HIS A 72 -4.10 3.01 7.41
C HIS A 72 -4.89 3.89 6.43
N GLN A 73 -4.19 4.48 5.46
CA GLN A 73 -4.72 5.48 4.51
C GLN A 73 -4.44 5.12 3.05
N VAL A 74 -3.51 4.19 2.82
CA VAL A 74 -3.02 3.83 1.50
C VAL A 74 -3.03 2.32 1.38
N GLY A 75 -3.64 1.82 0.32
CA GLY A 75 -3.50 0.44 -0.15
C GLY A 75 -2.50 0.37 -1.28
N ALA A 76 -1.85 -0.77 -1.46
CA ALA A 76 -1.02 -1.03 -2.61
C ALA A 76 -1.30 -2.43 -3.17
N ALA A 77 -0.97 -2.62 -4.45
CA ALA A 77 -1.02 -3.89 -5.13
C ALA A 77 0.21 -4.08 -6.02
N ALA A 78 0.71 -5.31 -6.13
CA ALA A 78 1.77 -5.67 -7.06
C ALA A 78 1.47 -6.98 -7.78
N LEU A 79 1.87 -7.06 -9.05
CA LEU A 79 1.71 -8.23 -9.90
C LEU A 79 3.00 -9.07 -9.93
N SER A 80 2.87 -10.38 -9.71
CA SER A 80 3.94 -11.36 -9.91
C SER A 80 4.40 -11.42 -11.38
N ALA A 81 5.63 -11.88 -11.61
CA ALA A 81 6.18 -12.10 -12.94
C ALA A 81 5.51 -13.23 -13.71
N ASP A 82 4.80 -14.13 -13.01
CA ASP A 82 3.93 -15.11 -13.64
C ASP A 82 2.67 -14.49 -14.27
N GLY A 83 2.33 -13.25 -13.92
CA GLY A 83 1.15 -12.54 -14.43
C GLY A 83 -0.19 -13.00 -13.83
N HIS A 84 -0.17 -13.93 -12.88
CA HIS A 84 -1.36 -14.54 -12.28
C HIS A 84 -1.65 -14.05 -10.87
N THR A 85 -0.60 -13.76 -10.11
CA THR A 85 -0.72 -13.49 -8.67
C THR A 85 -0.64 -12.00 -8.35
N ILE A 86 -1.66 -11.45 -7.70
CA ILE A 86 -1.65 -10.08 -7.15
C ILE A 86 -1.46 -10.11 -5.63
N PHE A 87 -0.40 -9.47 -5.15
CA PHE A 87 -0.15 -9.22 -3.73
C PHE A 87 -0.69 -7.85 -3.35
N THR A 88 -1.39 -7.75 -2.23
CA THR A 88 -1.91 -6.46 -1.74
C THR A 88 -1.54 -6.21 -0.27
N GLY A 89 -1.61 -4.95 0.14
CA GLY A 89 -1.27 -4.54 1.50
C GLY A 89 -1.73 -3.12 1.79
N VAL A 90 -1.77 -2.78 3.08
CA VAL A 90 -2.07 -1.43 3.56
C VAL A 90 -0.89 -0.88 4.34
N ASN A 91 -0.67 0.43 4.29
CA ASN A 91 0.39 1.06 5.06
C ASN A 91 0.12 0.92 6.58
N VAL A 92 1.17 0.96 7.40
CA VAL A 92 1.05 1.09 8.85
C VAL A 92 1.77 2.36 9.26
N SER A 93 1.01 3.43 9.51
CA SER A 93 1.56 4.72 9.89
C SER A 93 2.11 4.68 11.32
N HIS A 94 3.38 5.03 11.48
CA HIS A 94 4.02 5.15 12.80
C HIS A 94 5.17 6.17 12.73
N PHE A 95 5.42 6.90 13.83
CA PHE A 95 6.43 7.97 13.86
C PHE A 95 7.88 7.45 13.71
N ASN A 96 8.14 6.20 14.10
CA ASN A 96 9.42 5.50 13.83
C ASN A 96 9.58 5.08 12.36
N GLY A 97 8.81 5.65 11.44
CA GLY A 97 8.87 5.29 10.03
C GLY A 97 8.16 3.97 9.72
N GLY A 98 6.91 3.82 10.18
CA GLY A 98 6.10 2.65 9.83
C GLY A 98 6.01 2.43 8.30
N PRO A 99 5.82 1.18 7.84
CA PRO A 99 5.94 0.83 6.42
C PRO A 99 4.85 1.49 5.58
N CYS A 100 5.26 1.98 4.40
CA CYS A 100 4.33 2.34 3.34
C CYS A 100 3.65 1.09 2.80
N ALA A 101 2.51 1.25 2.11
CA ALA A 101 1.74 0.11 1.61
C ALA A 101 2.57 -0.74 0.64
N GLU A 102 3.41 -0.10 -0.18
CA GLU A 102 4.34 -0.76 -1.10
C GLU A 102 5.31 -1.69 -0.37
N LEU A 103 5.85 -1.28 0.79
CA LEU A 103 6.77 -2.10 1.58
C LEU A 103 6.06 -3.30 2.23
N VAL A 104 4.78 -3.12 2.61
CA VAL A 104 3.95 -4.22 3.11
C VAL A 104 3.68 -5.24 1.99
N VAL A 105 3.40 -4.76 0.77
CA VAL A 105 3.24 -5.61 -0.41
C VAL A 105 4.51 -6.37 -0.75
N LEU A 106 5.69 -5.75 -0.65
CA LEU A 106 6.97 -6.46 -0.84
C LEU A 106 7.15 -7.59 0.18
N GLY A 107 6.82 -7.35 1.45
CA GLY A 107 6.82 -8.39 2.48
C GLY A 107 5.84 -9.52 2.17
N ALA A 108 4.63 -9.19 1.74
CA ALA A 108 3.61 -10.17 1.35
C ALA A 108 4.05 -11.00 0.12
N ALA A 109 4.64 -10.35 -0.89
CA ALA A 109 5.19 -11.01 -2.06
C ALA A 109 6.33 -11.97 -1.68
N ALA A 110 7.26 -11.53 -0.82
CA ALA A 110 8.33 -12.38 -0.32
C ALA A 110 7.79 -13.61 0.44
N ALA A 111 6.78 -13.43 1.30
CA ALA A 111 6.11 -14.52 1.99
C ALA A 111 5.39 -15.48 1.02
N GLY A 112 4.89 -14.97 -0.11
CA GLY A 112 4.32 -15.74 -1.20
C GLY A 112 5.33 -16.35 -2.18
N GLY A 113 6.62 -16.35 -1.87
CA GLY A 113 7.67 -16.92 -2.74
C GLY A 113 8.14 -16.00 -3.89
N CYS A 114 7.61 -14.78 -3.96
CA CYS A 114 7.93 -13.78 -4.98
C CYS A 114 8.85 -12.68 -4.42
N GLY A 115 9.88 -13.04 -3.66
CA GLY A 115 10.82 -12.09 -3.03
C GLY A 115 12.11 -11.79 -3.80
N SER A 116 12.42 -12.55 -4.86
CA SER A 116 13.66 -12.40 -5.62
C SER A 116 13.58 -11.26 -6.64
N PRO A 117 14.69 -10.61 -7.01
CA PRO A 117 14.68 -9.63 -8.10
C PRO A 117 14.04 -10.19 -9.38
N GLY A 118 13.15 -9.41 -10.00
CA GLY A 118 12.42 -9.82 -11.21
C GLY A 118 11.16 -10.67 -10.97
N SER A 119 10.83 -11.03 -9.73
CA SER A 119 9.57 -11.75 -9.40
C SER A 119 8.32 -10.87 -9.45
N LEU A 120 8.46 -9.54 -9.54
CA LEU A 120 7.37 -8.57 -9.57
C LEU A 120 7.51 -7.68 -10.81
N THR A 121 6.40 -7.44 -11.50
CA THR A 121 6.39 -6.71 -12.78
C THR A 121 5.78 -5.32 -12.67
N HIS A 122 4.73 -5.16 -11.85
CA HIS A 122 3.98 -3.92 -11.72
C HIS A 122 3.62 -3.65 -10.27
N MET A 123 3.50 -2.37 -9.91
CA MET A 123 3.03 -1.94 -8.61
C MET A 123 2.21 -0.64 -8.70
N VAL A 124 1.22 -0.49 -7.82
CA VAL A 124 0.44 0.75 -7.65
C VAL A 124 0.15 1.01 -6.17
N ALA A 125 0.07 2.28 -5.79
CA ALA A 125 -0.44 2.71 -4.49
C ALA A 125 -1.67 3.60 -4.68
N VAL A 126 -2.70 3.37 -3.87
CA VAL A 126 -4.01 4.04 -3.95
C VAL A 126 -4.41 4.55 -2.57
N ARG A 127 -4.86 5.80 -2.51
CA ARG A 127 -5.38 6.42 -1.29
C ARG A 127 -6.84 6.07 -1.04
N ASN A 128 -7.21 6.00 0.23
CA ASN A 128 -8.58 5.77 0.70
C ASN A 128 -9.50 7.01 0.58
N ASP A 129 -9.48 7.72 -0.55
CA ASP A 129 -10.25 8.96 -0.75
C ASP A 129 -10.98 9.02 -2.09
N GLY A 130 -11.37 7.87 -2.64
CA GLY A 130 -12.04 7.79 -3.95
C GLY A 130 -11.12 7.39 -5.10
N VAL A 131 -10.10 6.57 -4.82
CA VAL A 131 -9.18 5.97 -5.81
C VAL A 131 -8.12 6.93 -6.36
N THR A 132 -7.55 7.78 -5.51
CA THR A 132 -6.39 8.59 -5.92
C THR A 132 -5.14 7.72 -6.00
N VAL A 133 -4.54 7.60 -7.19
CA VAL A 133 -3.23 6.93 -7.37
C VAL A 133 -2.12 7.82 -6.83
N LEU A 134 -1.20 7.24 -6.05
CA LEU A 134 -0.07 7.94 -5.45
C LEU A 134 1.24 7.51 -6.10
N SER A 135 2.10 8.49 -6.40
CA SER A 135 3.50 8.19 -6.69
C SER A 135 4.19 7.61 -5.45
N PRO A 136 5.09 6.63 -5.61
CA PRO A 136 5.83 6.06 -4.47
C PRO A 136 6.68 7.13 -3.79
N CYS A 137 6.76 7.09 -2.46
CA CYS A 137 7.63 8.00 -1.71
C CYS A 137 9.12 7.66 -1.92
N GLY A 138 10.02 8.57 -1.57
CA GLY A 138 11.47 8.38 -1.78
C GLY A 138 12.02 7.08 -1.17
N ARG A 139 11.55 6.70 0.04
CA ARG A 139 11.94 5.43 0.67
C ARG A 139 11.46 4.21 -0.10
N CYS A 140 10.21 4.21 -0.57
CA CYS A 140 9.69 3.12 -1.39
C CYS A 140 10.45 3.00 -2.70
N ARG A 141 10.73 4.14 -3.35
CA ARG A 141 11.48 4.14 -4.60
C ARG A 141 12.85 3.51 -4.42
N GLN A 142 13.58 3.87 -3.37
CA GLN A 142 14.91 3.33 -3.10
C GLN A 142 14.85 1.82 -2.86
N VAL A 143 13.93 1.35 -2.01
CA VAL A 143 13.77 -0.09 -1.74
C VAL A 143 13.36 -0.86 -2.99
N LEU A 144 12.44 -0.33 -3.80
CA LEU A 144 12.04 -0.95 -5.06
C LEU A 144 13.21 -1.04 -6.04
N MET A 145 14.03 0.01 -6.15
CA MET A 145 15.21 -0.01 -7.00
C MET A 145 16.25 -1.04 -6.54
N ASP A 146 16.44 -1.18 -5.22
CA ASP A 146 17.42 -2.11 -4.66
C ASP A 146 16.98 -3.58 -4.73
N LEU A 147 15.68 -3.85 -4.60
CA LEU A 147 15.14 -5.22 -4.52
C LEU A 147 14.51 -5.71 -5.83
N HIS A 148 13.81 -4.83 -6.55
CA HIS A 148 13.10 -5.15 -7.79
C HIS A 148 13.33 -4.06 -8.85
N PRO A 149 14.57 -3.86 -9.33
CA PRO A 149 14.91 -2.75 -10.26
C PRO A 149 14.12 -2.78 -11.58
N GLY A 150 13.58 -3.94 -11.98
CA GLY A 150 12.75 -4.10 -13.17
C GLY A 150 11.25 -3.87 -12.97
N VAL A 151 10.80 -3.56 -11.74
CA VAL A 151 9.38 -3.32 -11.48
C VAL A 151 8.94 -2.01 -12.14
N ARG A 152 7.74 -2.01 -12.71
CA ARG A 152 7.11 -0.82 -13.26
C ARG A 152 6.06 -0.27 -12.30
N VAL A 153 5.96 1.04 -12.16
CA VAL A 153 5.06 1.66 -11.20
C VAL A 153 4.01 2.50 -11.90
N VAL A 154 2.75 2.34 -11.50
CA VAL A 154 1.64 3.17 -11.97
C VAL A 154 1.66 4.49 -11.20
N VAL A 155 1.73 5.60 -11.93
CA VAL A 155 1.74 6.95 -11.37
C VAL A 155 0.73 7.85 -12.09
N ASP A 156 0.29 8.89 -11.41
CA ASP A 156 -0.47 9.98 -12.03
C ASP A 156 0.48 10.89 -12.82
N ALA A 157 0.20 11.06 -14.11
CA ALA A 157 0.90 11.88 -15.09
C ALA A 157 0.42 13.33 -15.10
N THR A 158 -0.64 13.67 -14.35
CA THR A 158 -1.20 15.01 -14.34
C THR A 158 -0.16 16.01 -13.81
N PRO A 159 0.28 17.01 -14.60
CA PRO A 159 1.24 18.00 -14.14
C PRO A 159 0.66 18.78 -12.95
N GLY A 160 1.30 18.69 -11.79
CA GLY A 160 0.77 19.27 -10.55
C GLY A 160 -0.06 18.31 -9.70
N GLY A 161 -0.21 17.04 -10.12
CA GLY A 161 -0.51 15.88 -9.28
C GLY A 161 0.61 15.65 -8.27
N ARG A 162 0.87 16.64 -7.42
CA ARG A 162 1.58 16.42 -6.16
C ARG A 162 0.67 15.52 -5.36
N GLY A 163 0.83 14.21 -5.54
CA GLY A 163 0.57 13.27 -4.47
C GLY A 163 1.31 13.87 -3.28
N ARG A 164 0.55 14.52 -2.39
CA ARG A 164 1.09 15.18 -1.20
C ARG A 164 1.61 14.05 -0.32
N GLY A 165 2.81 13.57 -0.64
CA GLY A 165 3.64 12.84 0.29
C GLY A 165 3.82 13.77 1.48
N LYS A 166 3.70 13.23 2.69
CA LYS A 166 4.15 13.92 3.89
C LYS A 166 5.65 14.17 3.74
N GLY A 167 5.98 15.33 3.19
CA GLY A 167 7.33 15.73 2.84
C GLY A 167 7.39 17.18 2.39
N GLU A 168 6.47 18.03 2.83
CA GLU A 168 6.55 19.47 2.67
C GLU A 168 6.01 20.13 3.95
N GLY A 169 6.89 20.81 4.68
CA GLY A 169 6.62 21.85 5.66
C GLY A 169 5.58 21.57 6.75
N VAL A 170 6.02 21.44 8.00
CA VAL A 170 5.23 21.89 9.13
C VAL A 170 5.49 23.40 9.30
N PRO A 171 4.63 24.32 8.84
CA PRO A 171 4.64 25.67 9.36
C PRO A 171 3.86 25.66 10.68
N GLY A 172 4.56 25.76 11.81
CA GLY A 172 3.90 25.90 13.11
C GLY A 172 4.63 25.33 14.31
N GLY A 173 5.94 25.57 14.44
CA GLY A 173 6.57 25.55 15.76
C GLY A 173 6.22 26.84 16.50
N GLY A 174 5.10 26.86 17.22
CA GLY A 174 4.65 27.99 18.04
C GLY A 174 4.26 27.50 19.43
N ARG A 175 4.94 28.02 20.45
CA ARG A 175 4.67 27.78 21.87
C ARG A 175 3.32 28.37 22.30
N GLY A 176 2.70 27.71 23.28
CA GLY A 176 1.83 28.25 24.35
C GLY A 176 0.82 29.35 24.02
N GLY A 177 -0.46 29.04 24.26
CA GLY A 177 -1.52 30.06 24.32
C GLY A 177 -2.91 29.43 24.21
N ASP A 178 -3.53 29.24 25.36
CA ASP A 178 -4.94 28.96 25.62
C ASP A 178 -5.88 29.81 24.74
N ALA A 179 -6.79 29.16 23.99
CA ALA A 179 -8.05 29.76 23.53
C ALA A 179 -9.03 28.69 23.04
N ALA A 180 -10.29 28.98 23.30
CA ALA A 180 -11.47 28.13 23.28
C ALA A 180 -11.92 27.58 21.91
N ALA A 181 -12.81 26.61 22.01
CA ALA A 181 -13.58 25.97 20.97
C ALA A 181 -14.19 26.91 19.92
N ALA A 182 -14.14 26.48 18.66
CA ALA A 182 -15.13 26.81 17.65
C ALA A 182 -15.34 25.60 16.74
N GLY A 183 -16.58 25.11 16.71
CA GLY A 183 -17.00 24.01 15.86
C GLY A 183 -16.99 24.40 14.38
N GLY A 184 -16.75 23.40 13.54
CA GLY A 184 -16.79 23.52 12.08
C GLY A 184 -16.62 22.14 11.46
N GLY A 185 -17.70 21.36 11.48
CA GLY A 185 -17.75 20.07 10.79
C GLY A 185 -17.57 20.28 9.29
N HIS A 186 -16.42 19.93 8.75
CA HIS A 186 -16.27 19.69 7.32
C HIS A 186 -16.78 18.28 7.06
N ALA A 187 -17.96 18.20 6.43
CA ALA A 187 -18.48 16.98 5.87
C ALA A 187 -17.43 16.38 4.92
N VAL A 188 -16.93 15.19 5.25
CA VAL A 188 -16.20 14.35 4.32
C VAL A 188 -17.17 14.01 3.20
N GLN A 189 -16.94 14.58 2.03
CA GLN A 189 -17.75 14.31 0.85
C GLN A 189 -17.41 12.90 0.36
N ALA A 190 -18.20 11.93 0.80
CA ALA A 190 -18.20 10.58 0.25
C ALA A 190 -18.79 10.65 -1.16
N GLY A 191 -17.96 10.45 -2.18
CA GLY A 191 -18.46 10.42 -3.56
C GLY A 191 -17.38 10.62 -4.61
N GLY A 192 -16.78 9.52 -5.04
CA GLY A 192 -15.91 9.45 -6.20
C GLY A 192 -15.68 7.99 -6.54
N GLY A 193 -16.68 7.37 -7.18
CA GLY A 193 -16.47 6.05 -7.77
C GLY A 193 -15.47 6.19 -8.92
N PHE A 194 -14.48 5.29 -8.97
CA PHE A 194 -13.58 5.17 -10.11
C PHE A 194 -14.41 4.78 -11.34
N ASP A 195 -14.48 5.67 -12.34
CA ASP A 195 -15.32 5.55 -13.54
C ASP A 195 -14.67 4.66 -14.62
N GLY A 196 -13.54 4.02 -14.32
CA GLY A 196 -12.86 3.09 -15.23
C GLY A 196 -12.12 3.76 -16.38
N ARG A 197 -11.87 5.08 -16.35
CA ARG A 197 -10.98 5.75 -17.31
C ARG A 197 -9.63 6.01 -16.67
N LEU A 198 -8.55 5.53 -17.28
CA LEU A 198 -7.16 5.81 -16.90
C LEU A 198 -6.73 7.28 -17.10
N GLY A 199 -7.67 8.24 -17.07
CA GLY A 199 -7.43 9.64 -17.42
C GLY A 199 -6.28 10.26 -16.63
N GLY A 200 -5.08 10.25 -17.23
CA GLY A 200 -3.86 10.78 -16.63
C GLY A 200 -2.95 9.75 -15.97
N LEU A 201 -3.23 8.44 -15.91
CA LEU A 201 -2.29 7.46 -15.34
C LEU A 201 -1.24 7.03 -16.38
N ARG A 202 -0.02 6.77 -15.92
CA ARG A 202 1.07 6.22 -16.73
C ARG A 202 1.87 5.18 -15.97
N VAL A 203 2.41 4.21 -16.70
CA VAL A 203 3.34 3.21 -16.17
C VAL A 203 4.77 3.70 -16.42
N VAL A 204 5.59 3.72 -15.38
CA VAL A 204 6.99 4.19 -15.45
C VAL A 204 7.96 3.16 -14.87
N GLY A 205 9.16 3.10 -15.45
CA GLY A 205 10.25 2.29 -14.91
C GLY A 205 10.90 2.91 -13.68
N MET A 206 11.64 2.10 -12.92
CA MET A 206 12.38 2.61 -11.74
C MET A 206 13.49 3.59 -12.11
N ASP A 207 14.09 3.43 -13.28
CA ASP A 207 15.10 4.33 -13.86
C ASP A 207 14.55 5.75 -14.09
N GLU A 208 13.28 5.85 -14.49
CA GLU A 208 12.60 7.14 -14.64
C GLU A 208 12.25 7.76 -13.27
N LEU A 209 11.85 6.93 -12.30
CA LEU A 209 11.42 7.40 -10.97
C LEU A 209 12.57 7.82 -10.05
N LEU A 210 13.76 7.27 -10.28
CA LEU A 210 14.99 7.59 -9.56
C LEU A 210 16.18 7.73 -10.53
N PRO A 211 16.24 8.85 -11.28
CA PRO A 211 17.35 9.09 -12.21
C PRO A 211 18.71 9.25 -11.50
N PHE A 212 18.70 9.50 -10.18
CA PHE A 212 19.89 9.64 -9.32
C PHE A 212 19.89 8.66 -8.13
N ALA A 213 19.30 7.47 -8.29
CA ALA A 213 19.32 6.45 -7.24
C ALA A 213 20.77 6.19 -6.78
N TYR A 214 21.02 6.28 -5.47
CA TYR A 214 22.22 5.68 -4.89
C TYR A 214 22.05 4.17 -5.00
N ARG A 215 22.96 3.48 -5.68
CA ARG A 215 22.85 2.02 -5.82
C ARG A 215 23.44 1.36 -4.59
N LYS A 216 22.83 0.27 -4.15
CA LYS A 216 23.42 -0.59 -3.10
C LYS A 216 24.86 -1.04 -3.41
N SER A 217 25.23 -1.18 -4.70
CA SER A 217 26.61 -1.43 -5.12
C SER A 217 27.59 -0.37 -4.62
N ASP A 218 27.14 0.88 -4.48
CA ASP A 218 27.97 2.01 -4.06
C ASP A 218 28.33 1.93 -2.55
N TRP A 219 27.67 1.03 -1.81
CA TRP A 219 27.88 0.79 -0.38
C TRP A 219 28.36 -0.64 -0.06
N ALA A 220 28.21 -1.59 -0.99
CA ALA A 220 28.68 -2.96 -0.79
C ALA A 220 30.22 -3.04 -0.62
N ASP A 221 30.93 -2.00 -1.07
CA ASP A 221 32.37 -1.81 -0.88
C ASP A 221 32.73 -0.94 0.35
N ALA A 222 31.73 -0.47 1.12
CA ALA A 222 32.00 0.28 2.35
C ALA A 222 32.38 -0.70 3.48
N PRO A 223 33.52 -0.49 4.16
CA PRO A 223 33.95 -1.38 5.24
C PRO A 223 32.89 -1.41 6.34
N SER A 224 32.44 -2.61 6.70
CA SER A 224 31.53 -2.85 7.82
C SER A 224 32.12 -2.26 9.11
N GLN A 225 31.43 -1.29 9.71
CA GLN A 225 31.66 -0.83 11.08
C GLN A 225 31.14 -1.86 12.08
#